data_AF-A0A135T8T2-F1
#
_entry.id   AF-A0A135T8T2-F1
#
_cell.length_a   1.000
_cell.length_b   1.000
_cell.length_c   1.000
_cell.angle_alpha   90.00
_cell.angle_beta   90.00
_cell.angle_gamma   90.00
#
_symmetry.space_group_name_H-M   'P 1'
#
loop_
_entity.id
_entity.type
_entity.pdbx_description
1 polymer ?
#
loop_
_entity_poly.entity_id
_entity_poly.type
_entity_poly.pdbx_seq_one_letter_code
_entity_poly.pdbx_strand_id
1 'polypeptide(L)'
;MASTLPPPTSSLVSGLVFKGKPYDVTRDDPRRVFQQNISRVREYIEKRLADFDGLGTLVELKLGDGSEYLSPPIFIDSTSTTAALLDNIPDDVQPGVTVNIMPEYILDVIEGRMHAIHAFGKRAKPPCRGSFPMCFAPGGRPQATVNADKLYPQDLPKPTEDVEQIKRDLQKWGYAMVKNALSADQVEILKAAVEEQAAGERLAGVAHMDGAHVHADDQPNQRVWSLPNKGDEFLDLLNHPLIDAIMPWFLGNAFKLHSMGANIARPAKSGIYMHRDQMGLTPETIDHAYLLNAMWYLVDVTEERGATRMYPGSHNKNFAPLVINQVGGSVPAAAPAGTCVLLDSRTWHSTGVNTSDTTRPVILSAFCRFFLQAMENYPELMNAETKAKLSDRQLGLLGFRVPVRDGKRAQAYTAYNYPGADFGKSRASADVAWLPNKTNGKS
;
A
#
# COMPACT_ATOMS: atom_id res chain seq x y z
N MET A 1 21.69 18.95 5.07
CA MET A 1 20.41 18.21 5.11
C MET A 1 20.02 17.96 6.55
N ALA A 2 18.81 18.32 6.95
CA ALA A 2 18.38 18.19 8.34
C ALA A 2 18.02 16.73 8.64
N SER A 3 18.81 16.08 9.50
CA SER A 3 18.35 14.89 10.20
C SER A 3 17.09 15.24 10.97
N THR A 4 16.02 14.45 10.82
CA THR A 4 14.83 14.56 11.67
C THR A 4 15.04 13.91 13.04
N LEU A 5 16.08 13.08 13.18
CA LEU A 5 16.45 12.54 14.48
C LEU A 5 17.06 13.67 15.33
N PRO A 6 16.55 13.92 16.54
CA PRO A 6 17.13 14.89 17.45
C PRO A 6 18.62 14.60 17.71
N PRO A 7 19.44 15.63 17.98
CA PRO A 7 20.82 15.41 18.36
C PRO A 7 20.90 14.51 19.61
N PRO A 8 21.94 13.68 19.74
CA PRO A 8 22.12 12.86 20.93
C PRO A 8 22.18 13.75 22.18
N THR A 9 21.48 13.33 23.23
CA THR A 9 21.53 14.00 24.54
C THR A 9 22.90 13.78 25.20
N SER A 10 23.18 14.52 26.27
CA SER A 10 24.33 14.21 27.11
C SER A 10 24.26 12.77 27.64
N SER A 11 25.43 12.14 27.80
CA SER A 11 25.54 10.80 28.34
C SER A 11 25.03 10.76 29.78
N LEU A 12 24.11 9.85 30.07
CA LEU A 12 23.63 9.61 31.45
C LEU A 12 24.72 9.01 32.36
N VAL A 13 25.68 8.30 31.75
CA VAL A 13 26.79 7.64 32.44
C VAL A 13 28.09 8.36 32.10
N SER A 14 28.80 8.81 33.12
CA SER A 14 30.12 9.43 32.96
C SER A 14 31.08 8.49 32.23
N GLY A 15 31.81 9.00 31.24
CA GLY A 15 32.74 8.22 30.41
C GLY A 15 32.15 7.61 29.13
N LEU A 16 30.81 7.51 28.99
CA LEU A 16 30.16 7.08 27.75
C LEU A 16 29.93 8.25 26.78
N VAL A 17 31.01 8.95 26.43
CA VAL A 17 30.99 10.08 25.49
C VAL A 17 31.44 9.60 24.11
N PHE A 18 30.54 9.64 23.12
CA PHE A 18 30.78 9.14 21.77
C PHE A 18 31.22 10.21 20.76
N LYS A 19 31.77 11.33 21.24
CA LYS A 19 32.27 12.41 20.36
C LYS A 19 33.52 11.98 19.59
N GLY A 20 33.68 12.47 18.36
CA GLY A 20 34.94 12.33 17.60
C GLY A 20 35.14 10.97 16.93
N LYS A 21 34.09 10.15 16.80
CA LYS A 21 34.16 8.90 16.04
C LYS A 21 34.41 9.21 14.55
N PRO A 22 35.18 8.37 13.84
CA PRO A 22 35.54 8.62 12.44
C PRO A 22 34.34 8.57 11.49
N TYR A 23 33.25 7.90 11.88
CA TYR A 23 31.99 7.78 11.14
C TYR A 23 30.94 8.81 11.55
N ASP A 24 31.32 9.86 12.28
CA ASP A 24 30.42 10.97 12.63
C ASP A 24 30.14 11.85 11.39
N VAL A 25 29.04 11.53 10.71
CA VAL A 25 28.60 12.21 9.48
C VAL A 25 28.26 13.69 9.68
N THR A 26 28.11 14.16 10.93
CA THR A 26 27.91 15.60 11.19
C THR A 26 29.14 16.44 10.84
N ARG A 27 30.29 15.79 10.65
CA ARG A 27 31.56 16.41 10.26
C ARG A 27 31.77 16.49 8.75
N ASP A 28 30.90 15.84 7.97
CA ASP A 28 31.01 15.87 6.51
C ASP A 28 30.66 17.24 5.95
N ASP A 29 31.40 17.68 4.94
CA ASP A 29 31.03 18.87 4.16
C ASP A 29 29.77 18.55 3.31
N PRO A 30 28.63 19.21 3.58
CA PRO A 30 27.38 18.94 2.88
C PRO A 30 27.48 19.15 1.36
N ARG A 31 28.33 20.10 0.90
CA ARG A 31 28.51 20.35 -0.54
C ARG A 31 29.27 19.23 -1.21
N ARG A 32 30.31 18.70 -0.55
CA ARG A 32 31.04 17.52 -1.02
C ARG A 32 30.12 16.30 -1.14
N VAL A 33 29.30 16.03 -0.11
CA VAL A 33 28.35 14.91 -0.12
C VAL A 33 27.33 15.06 -1.26
N PHE A 34 26.80 16.27 -1.45
CA PHE A 34 25.88 16.56 -2.56
C PHE A 34 26.50 16.27 -3.93
N GLN A 35 27.73 16.72 -4.19
CA GLN A 35 28.42 16.46 -5.47
C GLN A 35 28.70 14.97 -5.71
N GLN A 36 29.05 14.23 -4.65
CA GLN A 36 29.18 12.78 -4.72
C GLN A 36 27.85 12.11 -5.07
N ASN A 37 26.75 12.55 -4.46
CA ASN A 37 25.43 12.00 -4.72
C ASN A 37 24.94 12.30 -6.15
N ILE A 38 25.22 13.50 -6.68
CA ILE A 38 24.98 13.81 -8.10
C ILE A 38 25.68 12.81 -9.02
N SER A 39 26.97 12.57 -8.76
CA SER A 39 27.79 11.66 -9.58
C SER A 39 27.20 10.25 -9.59
N ARG A 40 26.77 9.75 -8.42
CA ARG A 40 26.12 8.44 -8.28
C ARG A 40 24.80 8.33 -9.04
N VAL A 41 23.97 9.39 -9.01
CA VAL A 41 22.70 9.42 -9.77
C VAL A 41 22.97 9.42 -11.28
N ARG A 42 23.96 10.20 -11.75
CA ARG A 42 24.35 10.24 -13.18
C ARG A 42 24.84 8.88 -13.65
N GLU A 43 25.75 8.26 -12.91
CA GLU A 43 26.27 6.92 -13.21
C GLU A 43 25.15 5.87 -13.26
N TYR A 44 24.16 5.96 -12.37
CA TYR A 44 22.99 5.08 -12.40
C TYR A 44 22.19 5.26 -13.70
N ILE A 45 21.87 6.51 -14.08
CA ILE A 45 21.11 6.81 -15.30
C ILE A 45 21.86 6.32 -16.53
N GLU A 46 23.18 6.55 -16.61
CA GLU A 46 24.02 6.08 -17.72
C GLU A 46 24.01 4.56 -17.85
N LYS A 47 24.17 3.83 -16.74
CA LYS A 47 24.15 2.36 -16.75
C LYS A 47 22.79 1.75 -17.04
N ARG A 48 21.71 2.49 -16.76
CA ARG A 48 20.33 2.00 -16.84
C ARG A 48 19.47 2.87 -17.75
N LEU A 49 20.08 3.45 -18.79
CA LEU A 49 19.39 4.35 -19.71
C LEU A 49 18.18 3.68 -20.38
N ALA A 50 18.26 2.38 -20.64
CA ALA A 50 17.15 1.58 -21.18
C ALA A 50 15.90 1.54 -20.28
N ASP A 51 16.01 1.77 -18.97
CA ASP A 51 14.82 1.87 -18.09
C ASP A 51 13.98 3.11 -18.41
N PHE A 52 14.56 4.09 -19.10
CA PHE A 52 13.88 5.29 -19.58
C PHE A 52 13.29 5.12 -20.98
N ASP A 53 13.40 3.96 -21.63
CA ASP A 53 12.86 3.74 -22.98
C ASP A 53 11.33 3.92 -23.05
N GLY A 54 10.86 4.55 -24.14
CA GLY A 54 9.43 4.66 -24.45
C GLY A 54 8.60 5.34 -23.35
N LEU A 55 9.12 6.42 -22.76
CA LEU A 55 8.32 7.36 -21.95
C LEU A 55 7.49 8.29 -22.85
N GLY A 56 7.85 8.42 -24.12
CA GLY A 56 7.15 9.27 -25.10
C GLY A 56 7.32 10.76 -24.82
N THR A 57 8.38 11.14 -24.12
CA THR A 57 8.62 12.51 -23.69
C THR A 57 10.11 12.80 -23.58
N LEU A 58 10.47 14.07 -23.72
CA LEU A 58 11.75 14.59 -23.29
C LEU A 58 11.68 14.93 -21.80
N VAL A 59 12.73 14.61 -21.06
CA VAL A 59 12.84 14.85 -19.61
C VAL A 59 13.98 15.81 -19.30
N GLU A 60 13.69 16.79 -18.44
CA GLU A 60 14.64 17.66 -17.79
C GLU A 60 14.67 17.37 -16.28
N LEU A 61 15.72 16.68 -15.83
CA LEU A 61 15.94 16.36 -14.41
C LEU A 61 17.00 17.30 -13.82
N LYS A 62 16.60 18.08 -12.82
CA LYS A 62 17.48 18.95 -12.03
C LYS A 62 17.76 18.28 -10.68
N LEU A 63 19.03 18.06 -10.35
CA LEU A 63 19.42 17.52 -9.05
C LEU A 63 19.76 18.69 -8.12
N GLY A 64 18.97 18.86 -7.06
CA GLY A 64 19.09 20.01 -6.17
C GLY A 64 17.80 20.43 -5.47
N ASP A 65 17.90 21.54 -4.74
CA ASP A 65 16.75 22.20 -4.08
C ASP A 65 16.25 23.42 -4.87
N GLY A 66 16.97 23.80 -5.92
CA GLY A 66 16.68 24.97 -6.75
C GLY A 66 17.22 26.28 -6.16
N SER A 67 18.02 26.23 -5.09
CA SER A 67 18.65 27.40 -4.48
C SER A 67 20.15 27.18 -4.24
N GLU A 68 20.55 26.68 -3.08
CA GLU A 68 21.96 26.56 -2.69
C GLU A 68 22.62 25.33 -3.34
N TYR A 69 21.84 24.27 -3.53
CA TYR A 69 22.28 22.99 -4.08
C TYR A 69 21.81 22.89 -5.53
N LEU A 70 22.72 23.17 -6.46
CA LEU A 70 22.45 23.19 -7.90
C LEU A 70 23.43 22.28 -8.65
N SER A 71 22.93 21.67 -9.72
CA SER A 71 23.73 20.95 -10.70
C SER A 71 23.24 21.27 -12.12
N PRO A 72 24.10 21.13 -13.14
CA PRO A 72 23.63 21.13 -14.52
C PRO A 72 22.52 20.10 -14.70
N PRO A 73 21.45 20.41 -15.45
CA PRO A 73 20.39 19.45 -15.71
C PRO A 73 20.89 18.17 -16.37
N ILE A 74 20.11 17.11 -16.23
CA ILE A 74 20.25 15.88 -17.00
C ILE A 74 19.09 15.85 -17.98
N PHE A 75 19.40 15.81 -19.27
CA PHE A 75 18.40 15.74 -20.33
C PHE A 75 18.33 14.32 -20.86
N ILE A 76 17.13 13.74 -20.83
CA ILE A 76 16.86 12.39 -21.33
C ILE A 76 15.81 12.51 -22.43
N ASP A 77 16.19 12.21 -23.66
CA ASP A 77 15.25 12.06 -24.76
C ASP A 77 14.69 10.65 -24.75
N SER A 78 13.39 10.52 -24.48
CA SER A 78 12.64 9.27 -24.56
C SER A 78 11.42 9.41 -25.49
N THR A 79 11.50 10.33 -26.46
CA THR A 79 10.48 10.49 -27.50
C THR A 79 10.53 9.35 -28.52
N SER A 80 11.71 8.74 -28.68
CA SER A 80 11.94 7.57 -29.54
C SER A 80 11.78 6.25 -28.76
N THR A 81 11.90 5.11 -29.46
CA THR A 81 11.87 3.78 -28.84
C THR A 81 13.02 3.57 -27.85
N THR A 82 14.18 4.18 -28.09
CA THR A 82 15.37 4.05 -27.24
C THR A 82 15.74 5.40 -26.65
N ALA A 83 15.98 5.44 -25.35
CA ALA A 83 16.34 6.65 -24.64
C ALA A 83 17.79 7.06 -24.93
N ALA A 84 18.02 8.37 -25.02
CA ALA A 84 19.33 8.97 -25.21
C ALA A 84 19.57 10.09 -24.20
N LEU A 85 20.81 10.24 -23.73
CA LEU A 85 21.23 11.43 -23.00
C LEU A 85 21.53 12.56 -23.99
N LEU A 86 21.08 13.77 -23.69
CA LEU A 86 21.37 14.96 -24.49
C LEU A 86 22.26 15.93 -23.72
N ASP A 87 23.11 16.65 -24.44
CA ASP A 87 23.87 17.76 -23.88
C ASP A 87 22.95 18.97 -23.57
N ASN A 88 21.96 19.22 -24.43
CA ASN A 88 20.96 20.29 -24.28
C ASN A 88 19.62 19.88 -24.89
N ILE A 89 18.54 20.56 -24.49
CA ILE A 89 17.22 20.43 -25.13
C ILE A 89 17.22 21.24 -26.42
N PRO A 90 16.64 20.75 -27.53
CA PRO A 90 16.46 21.55 -28.74
C PRO A 90 15.63 22.83 -28.45
N ASP A 91 16.04 23.97 -29.02
CA ASP A 91 15.49 25.29 -28.69
C ASP A 91 13.95 25.41 -28.84
N ASP A 92 13.35 24.63 -29.74
CA ASP A 92 11.91 24.65 -30.03
C ASP A 92 11.11 23.54 -29.32
N VAL A 93 11.72 22.78 -28.41
CA VAL A 93 11.09 21.62 -27.75
C VAL A 93 10.94 21.87 -26.26
N GLN A 94 9.69 21.81 -25.75
CA GLN A 94 9.44 21.81 -24.32
C GLN A 94 9.47 20.37 -23.76
N PRO A 95 10.22 20.10 -22.67
CA PRO A 95 10.15 18.83 -21.96
C PRO A 95 8.72 18.55 -21.48
N GLY A 96 8.22 17.33 -21.71
CA GLY A 96 6.97 16.90 -21.09
C GLY A 96 7.12 16.56 -19.60
N VAL A 97 8.36 16.39 -19.12
CA VAL A 97 8.67 16.25 -17.68
C VAL A 97 9.83 17.17 -17.33
N THR A 98 9.57 18.18 -16.51
CA THR A 98 10.62 18.98 -15.84
C THR A 98 10.48 18.80 -14.35
N VAL A 99 11.55 18.37 -13.67
CA VAL A 99 11.50 18.04 -12.25
C VAL A 99 12.81 18.37 -11.54
N ASN A 100 12.68 19.00 -10.37
CA ASN A 100 13.78 19.27 -9.46
C ASN A 100 13.67 18.40 -8.20
N ILE A 101 14.73 17.69 -7.83
CA ILE A 101 14.75 16.81 -6.66
C ILE A 101 16.18 16.66 -6.11
N MET A 102 16.31 16.59 -4.78
CA MET A 102 17.60 16.28 -4.16
C MET A 102 18.07 14.86 -4.54
N PRO A 103 19.35 14.65 -4.91
CA PRO A 103 19.85 13.36 -5.38
C PRO A 103 19.74 12.25 -4.33
N GLU A 104 19.77 12.57 -3.04
CA GLU A 104 19.62 11.61 -1.95
C GLU A 104 18.28 10.88 -2.00
N TYR A 105 17.21 11.57 -2.38
CA TYR A 105 15.90 10.95 -2.53
C TYR A 105 15.86 9.98 -3.70
N ILE A 106 16.61 10.24 -4.77
CA ILE A 106 16.75 9.29 -5.88
C ILE A 106 17.60 8.10 -5.43
N LEU A 107 18.69 8.32 -4.70
CA LEU A 107 19.53 7.25 -4.15
C LEU A 107 18.77 6.37 -3.17
N ASP A 108 17.92 6.95 -2.32
CA ASP A 108 17.01 6.19 -1.46
C ASP A 108 16.05 5.32 -2.28
N VAL A 109 15.63 5.76 -3.47
CA VAL A 109 14.81 4.92 -4.36
C VAL A 109 15.65 3.79 -4.96
N ILE A 110 16.81 4.11 -5.54
CA ILE A 110 17.72 3.16 -6.18
C ILE A 110 18.17 2.06 -5.20
N GLU A 111 18.41 2.43 -3.95
CA GLU A 111 18.86 1.53 -2.89
C GLU A 111 17.67 0.89 -2.14
N GLY A 112 16.44 1.18 -2.57
CA GLY A 112 15.23 0.58 -2.02
C GLY A 112 14.88 1.04 -0.60
N ARG A 113 15.41 2.17 -0.13
CA ARG A 113 14.99 2.77 1.15
C ARG A 113 13.70 3.57 1.03
N MET A 114 13.32 4.01 -0.18
CA MET A 114 12.10 4.76 -0.45
C MET A 114 11.41 4.30 -1.74
N HIS A 115 10.08 4.33 -1.77
CA HIS A 115 9.32 4.06 -3.00
C HIS A 115 9.41 5.25 -3.97
N ALA A 116 9.61 4.99 -5.27
CA ALA A 116 9.77 6.01 -6.30
C ALA A 116 8.64 7.06 -6.33
N ILE A 117 7.38 6.61 -6.36
CA ILE A 117 6.21 7.50 -6.34
C ILE A 117 6.19 8.39 -5.08
N HIS A 118 6.65 7.90 -3.92
CA HIS A 118 6.73 8.71 -2.70
C HIS A 118 7.87 9.74 -2.77
N ALA A 119 9.02 9.33 -3.28
CA ALA A 119 10.17 10.22 -3.47
C ALA A 119 9.79 11.40 -4.38
N PHE A 120 9.37 11.11 -5.61
CA PHE A 120 9.08 12.14 -6.60
C PHE A 120 7.74 12.86 -6.32
N GLY A 121 6.75 12.16 -5.79
CA GLY A 121 5.44 12.74 -5.50
C GLY A 121 5.39 13.61 -4.23
N LYS A 122 6.35 13.47 -3.30
CA LYS A 122 6.38 14.25 -2.05
C LYS A 122 7.62 15.14 -1.92
N ARG A 123 8.73 14.81 -2.59
CA ARG A 123 10.02 15.52 -2.42
C ARG A 123 10.45 16.30 -3.66
N ALA A 124 9.96 15.96 -4.84
CA ALA A 124 10.28 16.70 -6.05
C ALA A 124 9.42 17.96 -6.22
N LYS A 125 9.94 18.91 -6.98
CA LYS A 125 9.29 20.18 -7.33
C LYS A 125 9.31 20.37 -8.85
N PRO A 126 8.16 20.44 -9.53
CA PRO A 126 6.83 20.09 -9.01
C PRO A 126 6.76 18.60 -8.63
N PRO A 127 5.75 18.18 -7.83
CA PRO A 127 5.49 16.77 -7.59
C PRO A 127 5.36 15.98 -8.88
N CYS A 128 6.13 14.91 -9.03
CA CYS A 128 6.13 14.08 -10.22
C CYS A 128 5.68 12.65 -9.85
N ARG A 129 4.67 12.13 -10.56
CA ARG A 129 4.13 10.76 -10.39
C ARG A 129 4.04 10.10 -11.77
N GLY A 130 3.93 8.77 -11.81
CA GLY A 130 3.77 8.01 -13.05
C GLY A 130 5.04 7.26 -13.45
N SER A 131 5.23 7.05 -14.75
CA SER A 131 6.26 6.16 -15.29
C SER A 131 7.69 6.66 -15.11
N PHE A 132 7.93 7.97 -15.22
CA PHE A 132 9.29 8.53 -15.09
C PHE A 132 9.94 8.25 -13.72
N PRO A 133 9.30 8.55 -12.57
CA PRO A 133 9.84 8.16 -11.26
C PRO A 133 10.18 6.67 -11.15
N MET A 134 9.37 5.80 -11.77
CA MET A 134 9.56 4.36 -11.69
C MET A 134 10.78 3.85 -12.48
N CYS A 135 11.37 4.65 -13.36
CA CYS A 135 12.66 4.34 -14.01
C CYS A 135 13.82 4.21 -13.00
N PHE A 136 13.67 4.75 -11.79
CA PHE A 136 14.65 4.63 -10.71
C PHE A 136 14.38 3.46 -9.76
N ALA A 137 13.24 2.77 -9.89
CA ALA A 137 12.87 1.69 -8.98
C ALA A 137 13.83 0.50 -9.14
N PRO A 138 14.24 -0.18 -8.05
CA PRO A 138 15.16 -1.33 -8.14
C PRO A 138 14.64 -2.47 -9.04
N GLY A 139 13.31 -2.64 -9.08
CA GLY A 139 12.62 -3.60 -9.95
C GLY A 139 12.50 -3.18 -11.42
N GLY A 140 13.09 -2.05 -11.81
CA GLY A 140 12.95 -1.43 -13.13
C GLY A 140 11.57 -0.82 -13.36
N ARG A 141 11.37 -0.25 -14.56
CA ARG A 141 10.09 0.36 -14.95
C ARG A 141 8.99 -0.71 -15.02
N PRO A 142 7.85 -0.53 -14.31
CA PRO A 142 6.74 -1.47 -14.39
C PRO A 142 6.11 -1.47 -15.78
N GLN A 143 5.62 -2.63 -16.22
CA GLN A 143 4.76 -2.71 -17.40
C GLN A 143 3.34 -2.22 -17.07
N ALA A 144 2.54 -1.93 -18.10
CA ALA A 144 1.15 -1.54 -17.90
C ALA A 144 0.32 -2.68 -17.30
N THR A 145 -0.60 -2.35 -16.40
CA THR A 145 -1.62 -3.31 -15.94
C THR A 145 -2.49 -3.79 -17.10
N VAL A 146 -3.07 -4.99 -16.92
CA VAL A 146 -4.05 -5.54 -17.86
C VAL A 146 -5.42 -4.96 -17.54
N ASN A 147 -6.04 -4.33 -18.54
CA ASN A 147 -7.40 -3.80 -18.42
C ASN A 147 -8.45 -4.92 -18.48
N ALA A 148 -9.60 -4.67 -17.85
CA ALA A 148 -10.73 -5.59 -17.74
C ALA A 148 -11.27 -6.09 -19.09
N ASP A 149 -11.25 -5.25 -20.12
CA ASP A 149 -11.68 -5.58 -21.49
C ASP A 149 -10.83 -6.70 -22.13
N LYS A 150 -9.58 -6.84 -21.69
CA LYS A 150 -8.66 -7.92 -22.11
C LYS A 150 -8.83 -9.19 -21.28
N LEU A 151 -9.54 -9.14 -20.16
CA LEU A 151 -9.83 -10.29 -19.31
C LEU A 151 -11.14 -10.98 -19.72
N TYR A 152 -11.30 -12.23 -19.31
CA TYR A 152 -12.53 -12.98 -19.46
C TYR A 152 -13.39 -12.77 -18.20
N PRO A 153 -14.56 -12.09 -18.29
CA PRO A 153 -15.36 -11.75 -17.10
C PRO A 153 -15.80 -12.97 -16.29
N GLN A 154 -16.00 -14.12 -16.94
CA GLN A 154 -16.36 -15.36 -16.29
C GLN A 154 -15.24 -15.95 -15.42
N ASP A 155 -13.98 -15.56 -15.67
CA ASP A 155 -12.83 -16.04 -14.91
C ASP A 155 -12.53 -15.16 -13.69
N LEU A 156 -13.12 -13.96 -13.62
CA LEU A 156 -12.92 -13.03 -12.51
C LEU A 156 -13.58 -13.57 -11.22
N PRO A 157 -12.99 -13.29 -10.05
CA PRO A 157 -13.57 -13.68 -8.77
C PRO A 157 -15.02 -13.24 -8.63
N LYS A 158 -15.87 -14.17 -8.19
CA LYS A 158 -17.27 -13.94 -7.82
C LYS A 158 -17.46 -14.35 -6.36
N PRO A 159 -18.44 -13.79 -5.64
CA PRO A 159 -18.75 -14.22 -4.29
C PRO A 159 -18.97 -15.74 -4.22
N THR A 160 -18.18 -16.41 -3.38
CA THR A 160 -18.26 -17.87 -3.15
C THR A 160 -18.04 -18.21 -1.67
N GLU A 161 -18.53 -19.38 -1.25
CA GLU A 161 -18.30 -19.97 0.09
C GLU A 161 -17.21 -21.07 0.03
N ASP A 162 -16.75 -21.45 -1.16
CA ASP A 162 -15.68 -22.44 -1.34
C ASP A 162 -14.31 -21.83 -0.99
N VAL A 163 -13.76 -22.25 0.15
CA VAL A 163 -12.44 -21.82 0.65
C VAL A 163 -11.32 -22.08 -0.36
N GLU A 164 -11.37 -23.20 -1.10
CA GLU A 164 -10.32 -23.50 -2.07
C GLU A 164 -10.46 -22.60 -3.31
N GLN A 165 -11.67 -22.22 -3.69
CA GLN A 165 -11.87 -21.19 -4.73
C GLN A 165 -11.37 -19.82 -4.26
N ILE A 166 -11.66 -19.43 -3.02
CA ILE A 166 -11.17 -18.18 -2.42
C ILE A 166 -9.63 -18.12 -2.48
N LYS A 167 -8.96 -19.22 -2.11
CA LYS A 167 -7.50 -19.34 -2.22
C LYS A 167 -7.02 -19.21 -3.66
N ARG A 168 -7.62 -19.95 -4.60
CA ARG A 168 -7.29 -19.87 -6.04
C ARG A 168 -7.45 -18.46 -6.58
N ASP A 169 -8.51 -17.75 -6.18
CA ASP A 169 -8.79 -16.38 -6.59
C ASP A 169 -7.76 -15.39 -6.02
N LEU A 170 -7.37 -15.52 -4.75
CA LEU A 170 -6.27 -14.72 -4.19
C LEU A 170 -4.95 -14.95 -4.91
N GLN A 171 -4.60 -16.21 -5.19
CA GLN A 171 -3.37 -16.56 -5.90
C GLN A 171 -3.36 -15.97 -7.33
N LYS A 172 -4.45 -16.19 -8.07
CA LYS A 172 -4.56 -15.77 -9.46
C LYS A 172 -4.78 -14.26 -9.55
N TRP A 173 -5.79 -13.72 -8.90
CA TRP A 173 -6.29 -12.37 -9.16
C TRP A 173 -5.87 -11.33 -8.13
N GLY A 174 -5.31 -11.75 -6.99
CA GLY A 174 -4.86 -10.83 -5.94
C GLY A 174 -6.00 -10.27 -5.10
N TYR A 175 -7.22 -10.78 -5.32
CA TYR A 175 -8.39 -10.54 -4.50
C TYR A 175 -9.35 -11.73 -4.60
N ALA A 176 -10.22 -11.89 -3.60
CA ALA A 176 -11.29 -12.87 -3.60
C ALA A 176 -12.51 -12.31 -2.86
N MET A 177 -13.69 -12.89 -3.09
CA MET A 177 -14.94 -12.45 -2.50
C MET A 177 -15.60 -13.61 -1.76
N VAL A 178 -15.69 -13.50 -0.43
CA VAL A 178 -16.30 -14.49 0.45
C VAL A 178 -17.77 -14.15 0.59
N LYS A 179 -18.62 -14.96 -0.02
CA LYS A 179 -20.08 -14.81 0.03
C LYS A 179 -20.59 -15.15 1.42
N ASN A 180 -21.62 -14.43 1.89
CA ASN A 180 -22.29 -14.67 3.18
C ASN A 180 -21.31 -14.78 4.36
N ALA A 181 -20.22 -14.02 4.33
CA ALA A 181 -19.24 -14.01 5.41
C ALA A 181 -19.89 -13.50 6.71
N LEU A 182 -20.85 -12.58 6.60
CA LEU A 182 -21.71 -12.17 7.72
C LEU A 182 -23.16 -12.46 7.36
N SER A 183 -23.94 -12.87 8.37
CA SER A 183 -25.40 -12.91 8.30
C SER A 183 -26.00 -11.49 8.31
N ALA A 184 -27.28 -11.37 7.95
CA ALA A 184 -27.99 -10.09 7.98
C ALA A 184 -27.96 -9.43 9.37
N ASP A 185 -28.24 -10.19 10.44
CA ASP A 185 -28.21 -9.69 11.82
C ASP A 185 -26.81 -9.20 12.22
N GLN A 186 -25.76 -9.94 11.84
CA GLN A 186 -24.37 -9.52 12.10
C GLN A 186 -24.00 -8.25 11.33
N VAL A 187 -24.47 -8.11 10.09
CA VAL A 187 -24.32 -6.87 9.30
C VAL A 187 -24.99 -5.70 10.01
N GLU A 188 -26.22 -5.87 10.49
CA GLU A 188 -26.96 -4.81 11.19
C GLU A 188 -26.24 -4.37 12.47
N ILE A 189 -25.79 -5.32 13.29
CA ILE A 189 -25.03 -5.04 14.53
C ILE A 189 -23.76 -4.24 14.22
N LEU A 190 -22.93 -4.72 13.29
CA LEU A 190 -21.66 -4.08 12.95
C LEU A 190 -21.85 -2.73 12.27
N LYS A 191 -22.90 -2.59 11.44
CA LYS A 191 -23.25 -1.32 10.81
C LYS A 191 -23.67 -0.27 11.84
N ALA A 192 -24.56 -0.63 12.76
CA ALA A 192 -25.00 0.26 13.82
C ALA A 192 -23.81 0.76 14.65
N ALA A 193 -22.95 -0.16 15.10
CA ALA A 193 -21.75 0.18 15.86
C ALA A 193 -20.80 1.15 15.12
N VAL A 194 -20.53 0.90 13.83
CA VAL A 194 -19.68 1.80 13.02
C VAL A 194 -20.31 3.19 12.88
N GLU A 195 -21.62 3.25 12.61
CA GLU A 195 -22.32 4.52 12.40
C GLU A 195 -22.47 5.34 13.68
N GLU A 196 -22.78 4.69 14.81
CA GLU A 196 -22.86 5.31 16.13
C GLU A 196 -21.49 5.84 16.58
N GLN A 197 -20.43 5.03 16.47
CA GLN A 197 -19.07 5.47 16.81
C GLN A 197 -18.61 6.62 15.91
N ALA A 198 -18.89 6.54 14.61
CA ALA A 198 -18.59 7.62 13.68
C ALA A 198 -19.35 8.91 14.03
N ALA A 199 -20.61 8.82 14.42
CA ALA A 199 -21.40 9.95 14.88
C ALA A 199 -20.87 10.54 16.19
N GLY A 200 -20.52 9.70 17.16
CA GLY A 200 -19.91 10.11 18.42
C GLY A 200 -18.62 10.89 18.22
N GLU A 201 -17.73 10.42 17.33
CA GLU A 201 -16.49 11.12 17.01
C GLU A 201 -16.71 12.49 16.36
N ARG A 202 -17.74 12.61 15.50
CA ARG A 202 -18.11 13.90 14.90
C ARG A 202 -18.63 14.86 15.96
N LEU A 203 -19.50 14.38 16.85
CA LEU A 203 -20.05 15.19 17.95
C LEU A 203 -18.96 15.64 18.94
N ALA A 204 -17.98 14.78 19.20
CA ALA A 204 -16.84 15.09 20.06
C ALA A 204 -15.75 15.94 19.39
N GLY A 205 -15.86 16.23 18.08
CA GLY A 205 -14.87 17.04 17.35
C GLY A 205 -13.54 16.33 17.09
N VAL A 206 -13.50 15.00 17.18
CA VAL A 206 -12.28 14.18 16.99
C VAL A 206 -12.33 13.29 15.74
N ALA A 207 -13.39 13.39 14.95
CA ALA A 207 -13.56 12.61 13.73
C ALA A 207 -12.42 12.85 12.73
N HIS A 208 -11.86 11.76 12.21
CA HIS A 208 -10.88 11.81 11.14
C HIS A 208 -11.58 11.91 9.78
N MET A 209 -11.61 13.11 9.21
CA MET A 209 -12.17 13.38 7.89
C MET A 209 -11.06 13.35 6.83
N ASP A 210 -11.05 12.31 6.02
CA ASP A 210 -10.04 12.00 5.00
C ASP A 210 -10.38 12.69 3.67
N GLY A 211 -9.59 13.72 3.32
CA GLY A 211 -9.71 14.52 2.10
C GLY A 211 -8.84 14.02 0.93
N ALA A 212 -8.48 12.73 0.88
CA ALA A 212 -7.60 12.18 -0.16
C ALA A 212 -8.18 12.14 -1.59
N HIS A 213 -9.41 12.62 -1.81
CA HIS A 213 -10.01 12.76 -3.14
C HIS A 213 -9.22 13.75 -4.01
N VAL A 214 -9.32 13.60 -5.34
CA VAL A 214 -8.58 14.44 -6.28
C VAL A 214 -9.12 15.87 -6.32
N HIS A 215 -10.44 16.05 -6.18
CA HIS A 215 -11.08 17.36 -6.17
C HIS A 215 -11.23 17.90 -4.76
N ALA A 216 -10.88 19.19 -4.58
CA ALA A 216 -10.92 19.85 -3.28
C ALA A 216 -12.34 20.13 -2.75
N ASP A 217 -13.37 20.09 -3.62
CA ASP A 217 -14.78 20.27 -3.25
C ASP A 217 -15.50 18.95 -2.90
N ASP A 218 -14.83 17.80 -3.00
CA ASP A 218 -15.41 16.51 -2.63
C ASP A 218 -15.62 16.39 -1.12
N GLN A 219 -16.72 15.75 -0.72
CA GLN A 219 -16.95 15.46 0.69
C GLN A 219 -15.88 14.48 1.19
N PRO A 220 -15.21 14.77 2.32
CA PRO A 220 -14.21 13.87 2.86
C PRO A 220 -14.86 12.59 3.39
N ASN A 221 -14.22 11.45 3.13
CA ASN A 221 -14.64 10.19 3.75
C ASN A 221 -14.37 10.26 5.25
N GLN A 222 -15.11 9.52 6.07
CA GLN A 222 -14.76 9.38 7.48
C GLN A 222 -14.00 8.08 7.72
N ARG A 223 -12.85 8.18 8.37
CA ARG A 223 -12.10 7.03 8.88
C ARG A 223 -12.35 6.88 10.37
N VAL A 224 -12.82 5.70 10.79
CA VAL A 224 -12.95 5.34 12.20
C VAL A 224 -11.82 4.37 12.52
N TRP A 225 -10.76 4.86 13.17
CA TRP A 225 -9.56 4.08 13.49
C TRP A 225 -9.71 3.26 14.78
N SER A 226 -8.86 2.26 15.00
CA SER A 226 -8.76 1.50 16.25
C SER A 226 -10.09 0.90 16.74
N LEU A 227 -10.89 0.33 15.85
CA LEU A 227 -12.19 -0.28 16.19
C LEU A 227 -12.12 -1.32 17.32
N PRO A 228 -11.07 -2.16 17.47
CA PRO A 228 -10.97 -3.08 18.60
C PRO A 228 -11.03 -2.42 19.98
N ASN A 229 -10.84 -1.10 20.08
CA ASN A 229 -10.91 -0.33 21.33
C ASN A 229 -12.23 0.45 21.48
N LYS A 230 -13.21 0.22 20.59
CA LYS A 230 -14.42 1.06 20.45
C LYS A 230 -15.74 0.30 20.54
N GLY A 231 -15.71 -1.02 20.66
CA GLY A 231 -16.91 -1.85 20.77
C GLY A 231 -16.59 -3.33 20.84
N ASP A 232 -17.39 -4.08 21.60
CA ASP A 232 -17.18 -5.51 21.85
C ASP A 232 -17.45 -6.33 20.56
N GLU A 233 -18.38 -5.89 19.71
CA GLU A 233 -18.67 -6.49 18.40
C GLU A 233 -17.47 -6.49 17.44
N PHE A 234 -16.56 -5.51 17.56
CA PHE A 234 -15.33 -5.49 16.78
C PHE A 234 -14.29 -6.49 17.29
N LEU A 235 -14.28 -6.76 18.61
CA LEU A 235 -13.48 -7.83 19.20
C LEU A 235 -14.04 -9.20 18.79
N ASP A 236 -15.36 -9.34 18.72
CA ASP A 236 -16.02 -10.57 18.29
C ASP A 236 -15.76 -10.88 16.81
N LEU A 237 -15.66 -9.85 15.97
CA LEU A 237 -15.27 -10.03 14.56
C LEU A 237 -13.85 -10.63 14.40
N LEU A 238 -12.95 -10.46 15.37
CA LEU A 238 -11.63 -11.13 15.39
C LEU A 238 -11.71 -12.63 15.69
N ASN A 239 -12.88 -13.13 16.09
CA ASN A 239 -13.15 -14.56 16.28
C ASN A 239 -13.67 -15.23 15.00
N HIS A 240 -13.83 -14.47 13.90
CA HIS A 240 -14.42 -15.00 12.67
C HIS A 240 -13.58 -16.14 12.04
N PRO A 241 -14.19 -17.29 11.68
CA PRO A 241 -13.46 -18.48 11.22
C PRO A 241 -12.70 -18.29 9.89
N LEU A 242 -13.11 -17.32 9.07
CA LEU A 242 -12.35 -16.92 7.88
C LEU A 242 -10.88 -16.57 8.18
N ILE A 243 -10.62 -16.00 9.36
CA ILE A 243 -9.25 -15.66 9.79
C ILE A 243 -8.39 -16.92 9.84
N ASP A 244 -8.91 -18.01 10.41
CA ASP A 244 -8.19 -19.27 10.56
C ASP A 244 -8.06 -20.00 9.22
N ALA A 245 -9.06 -19.89 8.36
CA ALA A 245 -9.06 -20.54 7.04
C ALA A 245 -8.06 -19.91 6.05
N ILE A 246 -7.84 -18.59 6.14
CA ILE A 246 -7.11 -17.83 5.12
C ILE A 246 -5.78 -17.27 5.63
N MET A 247 -5.73 -16.66 6.81
CA MET A 247 -4.55 -15.88 7.23
C MET A 247 -3.31 -16.76 7.46
N PRO A 248 -3.37 -17.94 8.12
CA PRO A 248 -2.22 -18.82 8.24
C PRO A 248 -1.71 -19.32 6.88
N TRP A 249 -2.63 -19.60 5.96
CA TRP A 249 -2.28 -20.04 4.61
C TRP A 249 -1.58 -18.93 3.82
N PHE A 250 -2.04 -17.68 3.93
CA PHE A 250 -1.55 -16.56 3.12
C PHE A 250 -0.32 -15.84 3.72
N LEU A 251 -0.33 -15.58 5.03
CA LEU A 251 0.72 -14.82 5.75
C LEU A 251 1.75 -15.74 6.43
N GLY A 252 1.49 -17.04 6.43
CA GLY A 252 2.28 -18.04 7.14
C GLY A 252 1.90 -18.13 8.61
N ASN A 253 2.65 -18.96 9.34
CA ASN A 253 2.25 -19.43 10.65
C ASN A 253 2.21 -18.36 11.72
N ALA A 254 2.74 -17.16 11.49
CA ALA A 254 2.86 -16.11 12.49
C ALA A 254 2.40 -14.78 11.89
N PHE A 255 1.16 -14.40 12.20
CA PHE A 255 0.56 -13.14 11.78
C PHE A 255 -0.13 -12.44 12.95
N LYS A 256 -0.45 -11.16 12.74
CA LYS A 256 -1.19 -10.29 13.66
C LYS A 256 -2.01 -9.27 12.88
N LEU A 257 -2.88 -8.56 13.58
CA LEU A 257 -3.63 -7.44 13.06
C LEU A 257 -2.70 -6.23 12.89
N HIS A 258 -2.69 -5.69 11.68
CA HIS A 258 -1.94 -4.48 11.32
C HIS A 258 -2.73 -3.22 11.66
N SER A 259 -4.03 -3.25 11.38
CA SER A 259 -4.98 -2.19 11.67
C SER A 259 -6.40 -2.71 11.49
N MET A 260 -7.36 -2.13 12.21
CA MET A 260 -8.78 -2.41 12.03
C MET A 260 -9.57 -1.12 12.23
N GLY A 261 -10.07 -0.62 11.11
CA GLY A 261 -10.84 0.62 11.06
C GLY A 261 -12.05 0.49 10.14
N ALA A 262 -12.94 1.47 10.16
CA ALA A 262 -13.97 1.62 9.14
C ALA A 262 -13.63 2.76 8.18
N ASN A 263 -13.94 2.57 6.91
CA ASN A 263 -13.99 3.64 5.93
C ASN A 263 -15.44 3.86 5.51
N ILE A 264 -15.96 5.06 5.78
CA ILE A 264 -17.31 5.47 5.38
C ILE A 264 -17.17 6.35 4.15
N ALA A 265 -17.30 5.74 2.97
CA ALA A 265 -17.21 6.48 1.73
C ALA A 265 -18.49 7.30 1.50
N ARG A 266 -18.33 8.60 1.27
CA ARG A 266 -19.44 9.55 1.06
C ARG A 266 -19.61 9.87 -0.42
N PRO A 267 -20.77 10.42 -0.82
CA PRO A 267 -20.95 10.91 -2.20
C PRO A 267 -19.85 11.89 -2.60
N ALA A 268 -19.22 11.64 -3.75
CA ALA A 268 -18.08 12.39 -4.27
C ALA A 268 -18.08 12.42 -5.81
N LYS A 269 -17.31 13.33 -6.40
CA LYS A 269 -17.10 13.47 -7.84
C LYS A 269 -15.79 12.82 -8.30
N SER A 270 -14.81 12.67 -7.41
CA SER A 270 -13.57 11.93 -7.71
C SER A 270 -13.27 10.84 -6.69
N GLY A 271 -12.42 9.90 -7.12
CA GLY A 271 -11.89 8.84 -6.28
C GLY A 271 -10.54 9.21 -5.69
N ILE A 272 -9.90 8.25 -5.05
CA ILE A 272 -8.50 8.36 -4.64
C ILE A 272 -7.59 7.81 -5.75
N TYR A 273 -6.30 8.11 -5.65
CA TYR A 273 -5.31 7.55 -6.57
C TYR A 273 -5.17 6.03 -6.38
N MET A 274 -4.84 5.33 -7.47
CA MET A 274 -4.46 3.92 -7.47
C MET A 274 -3.21 3.72 -6.63
N HIS A 275 -3.24 2.73 -5.75
CA HIS A 275 -2.15 2.41 -4.85
C HIS A 275 -2.10 0.91 -4.56
N ARG A 276 -1.06 0.51 -3.82
CA ARG A 276 -0.94 -0.79 -3.18
C ARG A 276 -0.68 -0.51 -1.71
N ASP A 277 -1.40 -1.16 -0.81
CA ASP A 277 -1.21 -0.93 0.63
C ASP A 277 0.22 -1.26 1.07
N GLN A 278 0.87 -2.22 0.41
CA GLN A 278 2.26 -2.61 0.69
C GLN A 278 3.31 -1.64 0.12
N MET A 279 2.95 -0.66 -0.71
CA MET A 279 3.93 0.23 -1.37
C MET A 279 4.72 1.12 -0.40
N GLY A 280 4.24 1.25 0.85
CA GLY A 280 4.94 1.92 1.94
C GLY A 280 6.02 1.08 2.61
N LEU A 281 6.04 -0.25 2.40
CA LEU A 281 7.09 -1.13 2.90
C LEU A 281 8.27 -1.08 1.94
N THR A 282 9.35 -0.42 2.36
CA THR A 282 10.56 -0.23 1.57
C THR A 282 11.67 -1.20 2.02
N PRO A 283 12.43 -1.83 1.09
CA PRO A 283 12.28 -1.78 -0.37
C PRO A 283 10.97 -2.36 -0.86
N GLU A 284 10.56 -1.95 -2.06
CA GLU A 284 9.35 -2.44 -2.69
C GLU A 284 9.42 -3.97 -2.80
N THR A 285 8.65 -4.65 -1.95
CA THR A 285 8.75 -6.10 -1.73
C THR A 285 7.66 -6.83 -2.51
N ILE A 286 7.56 -6.56 -3.81
CA ILE A 286 6.51 -7.14 -4.68
C ILE A 286 6.51 -8.67 -4.68
N ASP A 287 7.65 -9.30 -4.41
CA ASP A 287 7.79 -10.76 -4.47
C ASP A 287 7.18 -11.48 -3.25
N HIS A 288 6.87 -10.75 -2.17
CA HIS A 288 6.40 -11.34 -0.92
C HIS A 288 5.16 -10.63 -0.42
N ALA A 289 4.06 -11.37 -0.26
CA ALA A 289 2.87 -10.84 0.41
C ALA A 289 3.14 -10.71 1.92
N TYR A 290 3.04 -9.49 2.42
CA TYR A 290 3.19 -9.22 3.84
C TYR A 290 1.92 -8.73 4.53
N LEU A 291 0.93 -8.30 3.75
CA LEU A 291 -0.36 -7.87 4.26
C LEU A 291 -1.50 -8.48 3.44
N LEU A 292 -2.58 -8.81 4.12
CA LEU A 292 -3.87 -9.17 3.52
C LEU A 292 -4.97 -8.37 4.20
N ASN A 293 -5.80 -7.70 3.42
CA ASN A 293 -6.91 -6.91 3.93
C ASN A 293 -8.22 -7.69 3.79
N ALA A 294 -8.98 -7.81 4.87
CA ALA A 294 -10.33 -8.33 4.88
C ALA A 294 -11.33 -7.17 5.02
N MET A 295 -12.08 -6.92 3.95
CA MET A 295 -13.01 -5.79 3.82
C MET A 295 -14.45 -6.28 3.96
N TRP A 296 -15.08 -5.98 5.09
CA TRP A 296 -16.43 -6.45 5.44
C TRP A 296 -17.48 -5.46 4.97
N TYR A 297 -18.33 -5.88 4.03
CA TYR A 297 -19.37 -5.03 3.45
C TYR A 297 -20.58 -4.97 4.38
N LEU A 298 -20.88 -3.78 4.86
CA LEU A 298 -22.00 -3.53 5.79
C LEU A 298 -23.27 -3.04 5.07
N VAL A 299 -23.18 -2.85 3.76
CA VAL A 299 -24.27 -2.49 2.85
C VAL A 299 -24.00 -3.18 1.51
N ASP A 300 -25.00 -3.23 0.64
CA ASP A 300 -24.76 -3.61 -0.76
C ASP A 300 -23.78 -2.64 -1.40
N VAL A 301 -22.71 -3.16 -2.00
CA VAL A 301 -21.68 -2.38 -2.64
C VAL A 301 -21.77 -2.60 -4.15
N THR A 302 -22.17 -1.56 -4.87
CA THR A 302 -22.23 -1.54 -6.33
C THR A 302 -21.15 -0.64 -6.92
N GLU A 303 -21.01 -0.63 -8.24
CA GLU A 303 -20.12 0.32 -8.91
C GLU A 303 -20.50 1.77 -8.61
N GLU A 304 -21.80 2.10 -8.66
CA GLU A 304 -22.35 3.43 -8.39
C GLU A 304 -22.12 3.85 -6.94
N ARG A 305 -22.19 2.91 -5.99
CA ARG A 305 -21.90 3.16 -4.57
C ARG A 305 -20.39 3.15 -4.25
N GLY A 306 -19.53 3.16 -5.26
CA GLY A 306 -18.09 3.32 -5.12
C GLY A 306 -17.37 2.05 -4.64
N ALA A 307 -17.75 0.88 -5.18
CA ALA A 307 -17.02 -0.37 -4.97
C ALA A 307 -15.51 -0.18 -5.13
N THR A 308 -14.72 -0.87 -4.29
CA THR A 308 -13.26 -0.86 -4.43
C THR A 308 -12.89 -1.37 -5.83
N ARG A 309 -12.11 -0.58 -6.56
CA ARG A 309 -11.67 -0.85 -7.93
C ARG A 309 -10.31 -1.53 -7.90
N MET A 310 -10.13 -2.60 -8.66
CA MET A 310 -8.91 -3.42 -8.63
C MET A 310 -8.40 -3.70 -10.04
N TYR A 311 -7.08 -3.81 -10.21
CA TYR A 311 -6.47 -4.41 -11.41
C TYR A 311 -6.17 -5.89 -11.14
N PRO A 312 -7.01 -6.83 -11.62
CA PRO A 312 -6.85 -8.24 -11.30
C PRO A 312 -5.50 -8.78 -11.76
N GLY A 313 -4.81 -9.50 -10.88
CA GLY A 313 -3.52 -10.13 -11.18
C GLY A 313 -2.30 -9.21 -11.10
N SER A 314 -2.50 -7.92 -10.81
CA SER A 314 -1.42 -6.94 -10.80
C SER A 314 -0.39 -7.14 -9.67
N HIS A 315 -0.71 -7.95 -8.66
CA HIS A 315 0.22 -8.36 -7.59
C HIS A 315 1.29 -9.36 -8.05
N ASN A 316 1.07 -10.08 -9.15
CA ASN A 316 1.95 -11.16 -9.61
C ASN A 316 3.13 -10.68 -10.47
N LYS A 317 3.08 -9.44 -10.99
CA LYS A 317 4.12 -8.87 -11.84
C LYS A 317 4.45 -7.43 -11.45
N ASN A 318 5.61 -6.93 -11.91
CA ASN A 318 5.96 -5.52 -11.77
C ASN A 318 5.11 -4.70 -12.75
N PHE A 319 3.83 -4.53 -12.43
CA PHE A 319 2.85 -3.79 -13.21
C PHE A 319 2.48 -2.50 -12.50
N ALA A 320 2.04 -1.49 -13.25
CA ALA A 320 1.46 -0.27 -12.73
C ALA A 320 0.36 0.26 -13.65
N PRO A 321 -0.68 0.93 -13.12
CA PRO A 321 -1.66 1.64 -13.92
C PRO A 321 -0.98 2.73 -14.76
N LEU A 322 -1.40 2.86 -16.02
CA LEU A 322 -0.90 3.92 -16.91
C LEU A 322 -1.15 5.32 -16.32
N VAL A 323 -2.32 5.51 -15.71
CA VAL A 323 -2.70 6.76 -15.05
C VAL A 323 -3.10 6.44 -13.61
N ILE A 324 -2.25 6.82 -12.66
CA ILE A 324 -2.44 6.53 -11.24
C ILE A 324 -3.67 7.25 -10.65
N ASN A 325 -4.00 8.45 -11.12
CA ASN A 325 -5.12 9.23 -10.57
C ASN A 325 -6.48 8.89 -11.20
N GLN A 326 -6.58 7.77 -11.93
CA GLN A 326 -7.82 7.32 -12.56
C GLN A 326 -8.07 5.85 -12.26
N VAL A 327 -9.35 5.47 -12.20
CA VAL A 327 -9.70 4.06 -12.05
C VAL A 327 -9.38 3.24 -13.31
N GLY A 328 -9.40 3.86 -14.50
CA GLY A 328 -8.98 3.23 -15.76
C GLY A 328 -9.71 1.90 -16.05
N GLY A 329 -9.00 0.94 -16.63
CA GLY A 329 -9.54 -0.39 -16.96
C GLY A 329 -9.63 -1.37 -15.78
N SER A 330 -9.70 -0.90 -14.54
CA SER A 330 -9.92 -1.75 -13.36
C SER A 330 -11.34 -2.31 -13.30
N VAL A 331 -11.57 -3.28 -12.41
CA VAL A 331 -12.87 -3.91 -12.15
C VAL A 331 -13.41 -3.51 -10.77
N PRO A 332 -14.73 -3.30 -10.61
CA PRO A 332 -15.32 -3.09 -9.29
C PRO A 332 -15.47 -4.43 -8.55
N ALA A 333 -15.04 -4.49 -7.28
CA ALA A 333 -15.36 -5.58 -6.38
C ALA A 333 -16.79 -5.41 -5.80
N ALA A 334 -17.79 -5.38 -6.67
CA ALA A 334 -19.19 -5.18 -6.29
C ALA A 334 -19.82 -6.47 -5.75
N ALA A 335 -20.50 -6.39 -4.59
CA ALA A 335 -21.18 -7.52 -3.97
C ALA A 335 -22.23 -7.07 -2.91
N PRO A 336 -23.18 -7.96 -2.57
CA PRO A 336 -24.16 -7.70 -1.51
C PRO A 336 -23.53 -7.50 -0.13
N ALA A 337 -24.29 -6.87 0.77
CA ALA A 337 -23.97 -6.78 2.19
C ALA A 337 -23.68 -8.17 2.78
N GLY A 338 -22.77 -8.23 3.76
CA GLY A 338 -22.31 -9.46 4.37
C GLY A 338 -21.23 -10.20 3.57
N THR A 339 -20.85 -9.70 2.39
CA THR A 339 -19.66 -10.19 1.67
C THR A 339 -18.39 -9.69 2.36
N CYS A 340 -17.37 -10.54 2.48
CA CYS A 340 -16.01 -10.11 2.83
C CYS A 340 -15.12 -10.15 1.58
N VAL A 341 -14.53 -9.02 1.20
CA VAL A 341 -13.56 -8.96 0.11
C VAL A 341 -12.14 -9.05 0.68
N LEU A 342 -11.41 -10.08 0.27
CA LEU A 342 -10.01 -10.26 0.62
C LEU A 342 -9.15 -9.62 -0.47
N LEU A 343 -8.13 -8.84 -0.07
CA LEU A 343 -7.26 -8.11 -0.97
C LEU A 343 -5.80 -8.32 -0.58
N ASP A 344 -5.01 -8.90 -1.49
CA ASP A 344 -3.55 -8.89 -1.42
C ASP A 344 -3.08 -7.43 -1.53
N SER A 345 -2.38 -6.95 -0.50
CA SER A 345 -1.93 -5.56 -0.41
C SER A 345 -0.92 -5.14 -1.48
N ARG A 346 -0.47 -6.07 -2.34
CA ARG A 346 0.34 -5.82 -3.54
C ARG A 346 -0.51 -5.56 -4.80
N THR A 347 -1.81 -5.84 -4.76
CA THR A 347 -2.72 -5.60 -5.88
C THR A 347 -2.99 -4.10 -6.02
N TRP A 348 -2.85 -3.58 -7.24
CA TRP A 348 -3.22 -2.20 -7.54
C TRP A 348 -4.71 -2.01 -7.42
N HIS A 349 -5.12 -1.07 -6.58
CA HIS A 349 -6.51 -0.79 -6.31
C HIS A 349 -6.75 0.68 -5.95
N SER A 350 -8.01 1.09 -5.94
CA SER A 350 -8.46 2.40 -5.48
C SER A 350 -9.88 2.30 -4.90
N THR A 351 -10.23 3.21 -4.01
CA THR A 351 -11.63 3.44 -3.63
C THR A 351 -12.40 3.93 -4.84
N GLY A 352 -13.47 3.23 -5.23
CA GLY A 352 -14.36 3.69 -6.29
C GLY A 352 -15.10 4.98 -5.90
N VAL A 353 -15.49 5.76 -6.91
CA VAL A 353 -16.24 7.00 -6.70
C VAL A 353 -17.67 6.64 -6.29
N ASN A 354 -18.08 7.05 -5.10
CA ASN A 354 -19.47 6.89 -4.68
C ASN A 354 -20.29 8.02 -5.32
N THR A 355 -21.02 7.68 -6.37
CA THR A 355 -21.91 8.56 -7.12
C THR A 355 -23.38 8.45 -6.68
N SER A 356 -23.66 7.57 -5.71
CA SER A 356 -24.98 7.43 -5.10
C SER A 356 -25.27 8.54 -4.09
N ASP A 357 -26.47 8.52 -3.51
CA ASP A 357 -26.95 9.42 -2.46
C ASP A 357 -26.72 8.87 -1.03
N THR A 358 -26.20 7.65 -0.90
CA THR A 358 -26.02 6.94 0.37
C THR A 358 -24.55 6.72 0.70
N THR A 359 -24.23 6.59 1.98
CA THR A 359 -22.86 6.26 2.41
C THR A 359 -22.55 4.78 2.21
N ARG A 360 -21.26 4.46 2.10
CA ARG A 360 -20.75 3.09 2.04
C ARG A 360 -19.80 2.81 3.20
N PRO A 361 -20.31 2.38 4.37
CA PRO A 361 -19.46 1.91 5.45
C PRO A 361 -18.89 0.52 5.14
N VAL A 362 -17.57 0.38 5.30
CA VAL A 362 -16.85 -0.90 5.19
C VAL A 362 -15.85 -0.99 6.34
N ILE A 363 -15.85 -2.11 7.06
CA ILE A 363 -14.78 -2.42 8.04
C ILE A 363 -13.60 -3.01 7.27
N LEU A 364 -12.41 -2.51 7.54
CA LEU A 364 -11.14 -2.93 6.95
C LEU A 364 -10.28 -3.55 8.04
N SER A 365 -10.13 -4.88 8.03
CA SER A 365 -9.24 -5.62 8.93
C SER A 365 -7.99 -6.03 8.15
N ALA A 366 -6.92 -5.26 8.29
CA ALA A 366 -5.64 -5.60 7.67
C ALA A 366 -4.83 -6.49 8.61
N PHE A 367 -4.34 -7.62 8.11
CA PHE A 367 -3.43 -8.51 8.81
C PHE A 367 -2.04 -8.44 8.21
N CYS A 368 -1.01 -8.60 9.03
CA CYS A 368 0.38 -8.59 8.58
C CYS A 368 1.20 -9.73 9.19
N ARG A 369 2.32 -10.07 8.55
CA ARG A 369 3.32 -10.98 9.14
C ARG A 369 3.85 -10.41 10.45
N PHE A 370 4.14 -11.28 11.41
CA PHE A 370 4.48 -10.88 12.78
C PHE A 370 5.63 -9.88 12.93
N PHE A 371 6.63 -9.94 12.04
CA PHE A 371 7.82 -9.10 12.07
C PHE A 371 7.57 -7.67 11.58
N LEU A 372 6.43 -7.41 10.94
CA LEU A 372 6.07 -6.06 10.53
C LEU A 372 5.59 -5.26 11.74
N GLN A 373 6.00 -3.99 11.79
CA GLN A 373 5.38 -3.03 12.69
C GLN A 373 3.93 -2.79 12.24
N ALA A 374 2.97 -2.96 13.13
CA ALA A 374 1.56 -2.68 12.86
C ALA A 374 1.35 -1.15 12.79
N MET A 375 0.44 -0.70 11.92
CA MET A 375 0.03 0.70 11.86
C MET A 375 -0.65 1.14 13.16
N GLU A 376 -1.48 0.27 13.73
CA GLU A 376 -2.10 0.49 15.04
C GLU A 376 -1.38 -0.34 16.10
N ASN A 377 -0.68 0.32 17.02
CA ASN A 377 0.03 -0.35 18.13
C ASN A 377 -0.94 -0.61 19.30
N TYR A 378 -1.78 -1.64 19.19
CA TYR A 378 -2.79 -1.95 20.22
C TYR A 378 -2.25 -2.11 21.65
N PRO A 379 -1.05 -2.69 21.87
CA PRO A 379 -0.43 -2.71 23.20
C PRO A 379 -0.30 -1.35 23.89
N GLU A 380 -0.11 -0.28 23.12
CA GLU A 380 -0.03 1.10 23.61
C GLU A 380 -1.38 1.83 23.55
N LEU A 381 -2.20 1.55 22.54
CA LEU A 381 -3.44 2.29 22.27
C LEU A 381 -4.66 1.80 23.05
N MET A 382 -4.68 0.53 23.44
CA MET A 382 -5.86 -0.11 24.01
C MET A 382 -6.05 0.26 25.48
N ASN A 383 -7.29 0.62 25.86
CA ASN A 383 -7.61 0.96 27.24
C ASN A 383 -7.63 -0.29 28.14
N ALA A 384 -7.50 -0.08 29.46
CA ALA A 384 -7.40 -1.17 30.44
C ALA A 384 -8.66 -2.05 30.50
N GLU A 385 -9.84 -1.45 30.35
CA GLU A 385 -11.12 -2.16 30.39
C GLU A 385 -11.26 -3.15 29.22
N THR A 386 -11.01 -2.69 28.00
CA THR A 386 -11.03 -3.51 26.78
C THR A 386 -9.99 -4.62 26.88
N LYS A 387 -8.77 -4.28 27.30
CA LYS A 387 -7.67 -5.24 27.46
C LYS A 387 -8.02 -6.37 28.43
N ALA A 388 -8.78 -6.08 29.49
CA ALA A 388 -9.17 -7.07 30.50
C ALA A 388 -10.16 -8.13 29.95
N LYS A 389 -10.88 -7.83 28.86
CA LYS A 389 -11.83 -8.74 28.22
C LYS A 389 -11.19 -9.68 27.19
N LEU A 390 -9.96 -9.40 26.75
CA LEU A 390 -9.35 -10.11 25.62
C LEU A 390 -9.09 -11.58 25.93
N SER A 391 -9.56 -12.45 25.04
CA SER A 391 -9.14 -13.85 24.99
C SER A 391 -7.65 -13.98 24.58
N ASP A 392 -7.04 -15.13 24.87
CA ASP A 392 -5.67 -15.44 24.43
C ASP A 392 -5.52 -15.32 22.89
N ARG A 393 -6.58 -15.64 22.14
CA ARG A 393 -6.66 -15.45 20.67
C ARG A 393 -6.55 -13.97 20.30
N GLN A 394 -7.40 -13.14 20.89
CA GLN A 394 -7.42 -11.70 20.61
C GLN A 394 -6.13 -11.02 21.08
N LEU A 395 -5.55 -11.43 22.22
CA LEU A 395 -4.23 -10.98 22.66
C LEU A 395 -3.17 -11.23 21.58
N GLY A 396 -3.11 -12.45 21.03
CA GLY A 396 -2.17 -12.80 19.96
C GLY A 396 -2.40 -12.01 18.67
N LEU A 397 -3.66 -11.90 18.22
CA LEU A 397 -4.01 -11.13 17.02
C LEU A 397 -3.69 -9.64 17.18
N LEU A 398 -3.89 -9.06 18.36
CA LEU A 398 -3.63 -7.64 18.63
C LEU A 398 -2.16 -7.36 18.99
N GLY A 399 -1.29 -8.38 18.98
CA GLY A 399 0.15 -8.23 19.22
C GLY A 399 0.54 -8.08 20.69
N PHE A 400 -0.34 -8.44 21.63
CA PHE A 400 0.01 -8.55 23.04
C PHE A 400 0.78 -9.85 23.32
N ARG A 401 1.54 -9.85 24.41
CA ARG A 401 2.08 -11.09 24.95
C ARG A 401 0.96 -11.99 25.44
N VAL A 402 0.81 -13.14 24.79
CA VAL A 402 -0.06 -14.22 25.27
C VAL A 402 0.57 -14.84 26.52
N PRO A 403 -0.16 -14.94 27.64
CA PRO A 403 0.33 -15.60 28.85
C PRO A 403 0.74 -17.05 28.57
N VAL A 404 1.93 -17.42 29.03
CA VAL A 404 2.39 -18.81 28.95
C VAL A 404 1.68 -19.63 30.02
N ARG A 405 0.96 -20.67 29.61
CA ARG A 405 0.36 -21.67 30.51
C ARG A 405 1.08 -23.02 30.34
N ASP A 406 1.09 -23.82 31.39
CA ASP A 406 1.54 -25.23 31.39
C ASP A 406 3.00 -25.48 31.00
N GLY A 407 3.94 -24.71 31.55
CA GLY A 407 5.39 -24.99 31.44
C GLY A 407 5.99 -24.86 30.04
N LYS A 408 5.23 -24.36 29.05
CA LYS A 408 5.74 -24.07 27.70
C LYS A 408 6.73 -22.90 27.76
N ARG A 409 7.68 -22.81 26.83
CA ARG A 409 8.59 -21.65 26.76
C ARG A 409 7.86 -20.46 26.16
N ALA A 410 8.04 -19.27 26.74
CA ALA A 410 7.66 -18.01 26.11
C ALA A 410 8.43 -17.87 24.79
N GLN A 411 7.74 -17.77 23.66
CA GLN A 411 8.36 -17.36 22.41
C GLN A 411 8.39 -15.83 22.37
N ALA A 412 9.50 -15.24 21.90
CA ALA A 412 9.70 -13.79 21.84
C ALA A 412 8.66 -13.07 20.96
N TYR A 413 8.00 -13.80 20.08
CA TYR A 413 6.94 -13.33 19.20
C TYR A 413 5.67 -14.13 19.52
N THR A 414 4.70 -13.48 20.15
CA THR A 414 3.39 -14.06 20.47
C THR A 414 2.41 -13.81 19.33
N ALA A 415 2.87 -14.07 18.10
CA ALA A 415 1.98 -14.12 16.96
C ALA A 415 1.15 -15.40 17.04
N TYR A 416 -0.07 -15.34 16.51
CA TYR A 416 -0.94 -16.51 16.38
C TYR A 416 -0.17 -17.59 15.59
N ASN A 417 0.29 -18.65 16.27
CA ASN A 417 1.11 -19.71 15.69
C ASN A 417 0.23 -20.85 15.19
N TYR A 418 -0.11 -20.83 13.90
CA TYR A 418 -0.92 -21.87 13.27
C TYR A 418 -0.15 -22.50 12.12
N PRO A 419 0.07 -23.83 12.08
CA PRO A 419 0.80 -24.46 10.99
C PRO A 419 0.11 -24.21 9.65
N GLY A 420 0.67 -23.32 8.86
CA GLY A 420 0.25 -22.96 7.52
C GLY A 420 0.80 -23.97 6.51
N ALA A 421 -0.03 -24.31 5.53
CA ALA A 421 0.35 -25.08 4.37
C ALA A 421 0.70 -24.12 3.21
N ASP A 422 1.91 -24.25 2.69
CA ASP A 422 2.30 -24.00 1.30
C ASP A 422 2.22 -22.62 0.63
N PHE A 423 1.83 -21.51 1.28
CA PHE A 423 1.87 -20.19 0.60
C PHE A 423 2.79 -19.14 1.23
N GLY A 424 3.92 -18.96 0.55
CA GLY A 424 4.86 -17.85 0.74
C GLY A 424 5.79 -17.62 -0.46
N LYS A 425 5.59 -18.37 -1.56
CA LYS A 425 6.39 -18.33 -2.78
C LYS A 425 5.49 -18.03 -3.98
N SER A 426 4.87 -16.87 -4.03
CA SER A 426 3.95 -16.52 -5.12
C SER A 426 4.59 -15.64 -6.17
N ARG A 427 5.59 -16.17 -6.91
CA ARG A 427 5.84 -15.76 -8.31
C ARG A 427 6.33 -16.91 -9.17
N ALA A 428 5.86 -16.90 -10.42
CA ALA A 428 6.51 -17.48 -11.59
C ALA A 428 7.26 -16.37 -12.37
N SER A 429 8.27 -16.73 -13.17
CA SER A 429 9.01 -15.78 -14.02
C SER A 429 8.08 -14.96 -14.93
N ALA A 430 8.49 -13.72 -15.27
CA ALA A 430 7.79 -12.84 -16.19
C ALA A 430 7.56 -13.48 -17.58
N ASP A 431 8.42 -14.43 -17.97
CA ASP A 431 8.43 -15.12 -19.27
C ASP A 431 7.30 -16.15 -19.41
N VAL A 432 6.64 -16.53 -18.31
CA VAL A 432 5.47 -17.39 -18.37
C VAL A 432 4.25 -16.51 -18.63
N ALA A 433 3.55 -16.81 -19.72
CA ALA A 433 2.23 -16.25 -20.01
C ALA A 433 1.31 -16.54 -18.82
N TRP A 434 1.06 -15.51 -18.01
CA TRP A 434 0.34 -15.63 -16.74
C TRP A 434 -1.19 -15.53 -16.93
N LEU A 435 -1.63 -14.86 -18.00
CA LEU A 435 -3.03 -14.85 -18.42
C LEU A 435 -3.20 -15.72 -19.68
N PRO A 436 -4.30 -16.47 -19.80
CA PRO A 436 -4.65 -17.10 -21.07
C PRO A 436 -4.84 -16.01 -22.12
N ASN A 437 -4.14 -16.13 -23.25
CA ASN A 437 -4.35 -15.25 -24.40
C ASN A 437 -5.81 -15.38 -24.87
N LYS A 438 -6.49 -14.25 -25.06
CA LYS A 438 -7.73 -14.19 -25.86
C LYS A 438 -7.40 -14.59 -27.29
N THR A 439 -7.36 -15.89 -27.58
CA THR A 439 -7.37 -16.36 -28.97
C THR A 439 -8.78 -16.14 -29.48
N ASN A 440 -8.92 -15.30 -30.50
CA ASN A 440 -10.18 -15.11 -31.20
C ASN A 440 -10.58 -16.45 -31.81
N GLY A 441 -11.51 -17.14 -31.15
CA GLY A 441 -12.16 -18.33 -31.70
C GLY A 441 -12.89 -17.96 -32.97
N LYS A 442 -12.23 -18.14 -34.11
CA LYS A 442 -12.90 -18.55 -35.34
C LYS A 442 -12.64 -20.04 -35.48
N SER A 443 -13.62 -20.85 -35.10
CA SER A 443 -13.86 -22.18 -35.67
C SER A 443 -15.34 -22.28 -35.94
#